data_AF-A0A7X3ABN1-F1
#
_entry.id   AF-A0A7X3ABN1-F1
#
_cell.length_a   1.000
_cell.length_b   1.000
_cell.length_c   1.000
_cell.angle_alpha   90.00
_cell.angle_beta   90.00
_cell.angle_gamma   90.00
#
_symmetry.space_group_name_H-M   'P 1'
#
loop_
_entity.id
_entity.type
_entity.pdbx_description
1 polymer ?
#
loop_
_entity_poly.entity_id
_entity_poly.type
_entity_poly.pdbx_seq_one_letter_code
_entity_poly.pdbx_strand_id
1 'polypeptide(L)'
;MISYDQFCSLTEKLGFSVYTYLPEDVFKPYKDGWEYSVNDIAELTGKSPVTVRKWFTTGKIKACRTNPWAALGKDVKNKLYIDHYPYVKDKIKVLESLDQKRIQQILNME
;
A
#
# COMPACT_ATOMS: atom_id res chain seq x y z
N MET A 1 8.99 7.22 -5.18
CA MET A 1 7.67 6.61 -4.97
C MET A 1 7.34 6.80 -3.50
N ILE A 2 6.24 7.49 -3.18
CA ILE A 2 5.74 7.59 -1.81
C ILE A 2 5.36 6.21 -1.27
N SER A 3 5.50 5.98 0.03
CA SER A 3 5.06 4.72 0.66
C SER A 3 3.53 4.60 0.64
N TYR A 4 3.02 3.39 0.90
CA TYR A 4 1.57 3.18 1.05
C TYR A 4 0.98 4.06 2.16
N ASP A 5 1.66 4.18 3.30
CA ASP A 5 1.22 5.03 4.41
C ASP A 5 1.19 6.51 4.01
N GLN A 6 2.23 6.98 3.31
CA GLN A 6 2.28 8.36 2.79
C GLN A 6 1.16 8.61 1.78
N PHE A 7 0.87 7.63 0.91
CA PHE A 7 -0.24 7.72 -0.03
C PHE A 7 -1.58 7.80 0.69
N CYS A 8 -1.82 6.97 1.71
CA CYS A 8 -3.03 7.02 2.52
C CYS A 8 -3.22 8.40 3.17
N SER A 9 -2.17 8.90 3.83
CA SER A 9 -2.21 10.23 4.45
C SER A 9 -2.44 11.35 3.43
N LEU A 10 -1.86 11.26 2.23
CA LEU A 10 -2.07 12.24 1.16
C LEU A 10 -3.53 12.25 0.71
N THR A 11 -4.12 11.08 0.43
CA THR A 11 -5.52 10.98 0.01
C THR A 11 -6.48 11.48 1.08
N GLU A 12 -6.22 11.16 2.35
CA GLU A 12 -7.02 11.62 3.49
C GLU A 12 -6.98 13.14 3.64
N LYS A 13 -5.80 13.76 3.59
CA LYS A 13 -5.63 15.23 3.63
C LYS A 13 -6.38 15.94 2.50
N LEU A 14 -6.44 15.32 1.33
CA LEU A 14 -7.13 15.84 0.17
C LEU A 14 -8.64 15.50 0.14
N GLY A 15 -9.14 14.75 1.14
CA GLY A 15 -10.56 14.37 1.25
C GLY A 15 -10.98 13.27 0.27
N PHE A 16 -10.04 12.52 -0.29
CA PHE A 16 -10.32 11.39 -1.18
C PHE A 16 -10.18 10.06 -0.44
N SER A 17 -11.04 9.11 -0.79
CA SER A 17 -10.85 7.71 -0.38
C SER A 17 -9.65 7.10 -1.10
N VAL A 18 -8.79 6.37 -0.38
CA VAL A 18 -7.69 5.56 -0.94
C VAL A 18 -8.20 4.63 -2.04
N TYR A 19 -9.40 4.09 -1.89
CA TYR A 19 -10.02 3.15 -2.82
C TYR A 19 -10.52 3.80 -4.12
N THR A 20 -10.48 5.12 -4.23
CA THR A 20 -10.67 5.83 -5.51
C THR A 20 -9.54 5.49 -6.49
N TYR A 21 -8.38 5.08 -5.97
CA TYR A 21 -7.16 4.82 -6.74
C TYR A 21 -6.72 3.36 -6.66
N LEU A 22 -7.00 2.69 -5.53
CA LEU A 22 -6.59 1.31 -5.30
C LEU A 22 -7.81 0.38 -5.27
N PRO A 23 -7.71 -0.85 -5.80
CA PRO A 23 -8.80 -1.82 -5.79
C PRO A 23 -9.18 -2.21 -4.35
N GLU A 24 -10.40 -1.88 -3.94
CA GLU A 24 -10.86 -2.08 -2.56
C GLU A 24 -10.83 -3.55 -2.14
N ASP A 25 -11.26 -4.45 -3.01
CA ASP A 25 -11.29 -5.90 -2.83
C ASP A 25 -9.91 -6.51 -2.56
N VAL A 26 -8.84 -5.90 -3.09
CA VAL A 26 -7.46 -6.38 -2.91
C VAL A 26 -6.86 -5.89 -1.58
N PHE A 27 -7.18 -4.67 -1.15
CA PHE A 27 -6.50 -4.04 0.00
C PHE A 27 -7.30 -4.16 1.31
N LYS A 28 -8.63 -4.10 1.25
CA LYS A 28 -9.52 -4.13 2.43
C LYS A 28 -9.44 -5.40 3.27
N PRO A 29 -9.19 -6.61 2.71
CA PRO A 29 -9.08 -7.84 3.53
C PRO A 29 -7.90 -7.83 4.51
N TYR A 30 -6.86 -7.03 4.26
CA TYR A 30 -5.68 -6.95 5.12
C TYR A 30 -5.89 -5.92 6.23
N LYS A 31 -5.90 -6.37 7.48
CA LYS A 31 -5.91 -5.50 8.66
C LYS A 31 -4.48 -5.27 9.13
N ASP A 32 -4.11 -4.00 9.34
CA ASP A 32 -2.70 -3.60 9.47
C ASP A 32 -1.94 -4.28 10.61
N GLY A 33 -2.63 -4.56 11.72
CA GLY A 33 -2.06 -5.23 12.90
C GLY A 33 -2.21 -6.75 12.92
N TRP A 34 -2.79 -7.37 11.89
CA TRP A 34 -3.02 -8.81 11.85
C TRP A 34 -1.89 -9.51 11.11
N GLU A 35 -1.54 -10.72 11.58
CA GLU A 35 -0.57 -11.57 10.90
C GLU A 35 -1.25 -12.36 9.78
N TYR A 36 -0.56 -12.42 8.65
CA TYR A 36 -0.96 -13.21 7.49
C TYR A 36 0.18 -14.15 7.10
N SER A 37 -0.14 -15.44 7.05
CA SER A 37 0.78 -16.47 6.58
C SER A 37 0.95 -16.41 5.06
N VAL A 38 1.91 -17.18 4.55
CA VAL A 38 2.07 -17.40 3.11
C VAL A 38 0.77 -17.83 2.43
N ASN A 39 -0.01 -18.71 3.08
CA ASN A 39 -1.22 -19.26 2.49
C ASN A 39 -2.36 -18.23 2.47
N ASP A 40 -2.52 -17.46 3.56
CA ASP A 40 -3.53 -16.39 3.62
C ASP A 40 -3.28 -15.33 2.54
N ILE A 41 -2.02 -14.94 2.37
CA ILE A 41 -1.64 -13.98 1.32
C ILE A 41 -1.86 -14.58 -0.06
N ALA A 42 -1.52 -15.86 -0.28
CA ALA A 42 -1.70 -16.53 -1.56
C ALA A 42 -3.17 -16.58 -1.98
N GLU A 43 -4.05 -16.97 -1.06
CA GLU A 43 -5.50 -17.02 -1.28
C GLU A 43 -6.06 -15.65 -1.62
N LEU A 44 -5.80 -14.65 -0.78
CA LEU A 44 -6.34 -13.29 -0.94
C LEU A 44 -5.79 -12.56 -2.19
N THR A 45 -4.58 -12.87 -2.63
CA THR A 45 -3.99 -12.26 -3.85
C THR A 45 -4.20 -13.08 -5.11
N GLY A 46 -4.74 -14.30 -5.01
CA GLY A 46 -4.78 -15.28 -6.10
C GLY A 46 -3.39 -15.69 -6.62
N LYS A 47 -2.33 -15.47 -5.84
CA LYS A 47 -0.95 -15.85 -6.21
C LYS A 47 -0.62 -17.24 -5.67
N SER A 48 0.34 -17.92 -6.30
CA SER A 48 0.82 -19.20 -5.78
C SER A 48 1.56 -19.00 -4.44
N PRO A 49 1.47 -19.94 -3.48
CA PRO A 49 2.27 -19.91 -2.25
C PRO A 49 3.78 -19.81 -2.52
N VAL A 50 4.26 -20.35 -3.63
CA VAL A 50 5.67 -20.26 -4.06
C VAL A 50 6.04 -18.81 -4.38
N THR A 51 5.18 -18.10 -5.12
CA THR A 51 5.36 -16.67 -5.42
C THR A 51 5.41 -15.85 -4.14
N VAL A 52 4.50 -16.12 -3.20
CA VAL A 52 4.45 -15.41 -1.92
C VAL A 52 5.68 -15.72 -1.06
N ARG A 53 6.15 -16.98 -0.98
CA ARG A 53 7.43 -17.32 -0.31
C ARG A 53 8.59 -16.54 -0.92
N LYS A 54 8.61 -16.39 -2.25
CA LYS A 54 9.63 -15.59 -2.93
C LYS A 54 9.58 -14.13 -2.51
N TRP A 55 8.41 -13.56 -2.23
CA TRP A 55 8.32 -12.19 -1.70
C TRP A 55 8.98 -12.06 -0.33
N PHE A 56 8.82 -13.06 0.55
CA PHE A 56 9.52 -13.10 1.84
C PHE A 56 11.03 -13.25 1.66
N THR A 57 11.49 -14.23 0.89
CA THR A 57 12.93 -14.52 0.75
C THR A 57 13.70 -13.43 0.01
N THR A 58 13.03 -12.66 -0.84
CA THR A 58 13.63 -11.50 -1.54
C THR A 58 13.44 -10.17 -0.82
N GLY A 59 12.86 -10.17 0.39
CA GLY A 59 12.66 -8.96 1.19
C GLY A 59 11.61 -7.99 0.62
N LYS A 60 10.77 -8.44 -0.33
CA LYS A 60 9.70 -7.60 -0.91
C LYS A 60 8.51 -7.41 0.04
N ILE A 61 8.33 -8.32 0.99
CA ILE A 61 7.44 -8.16 2.15
C ILE A 61 8.30 -8.26 3.40
N LYS A 62 8.08 -7.36 4.37
CA LYS A 62 8.70 -7.45 5.68
C LYS A 62 8.03 -8.56 6.50
N ALA A 63 8.82 -9.52 6.93
CA ALA A 63 8.34 -10.59 7.80
C ALA A 63 8.22 -10.11 9.26
N CYS A 64 7.13 -10.48 9.94
CA CYS A 64 7.04 -10.41 11.40
C CYS A 64 7.49 -11.74 12.05
N ARG A 65 7.39 -12.85 11.32
CA ARG A 65 7.87 -14.18 11.72
C ARG A 65 8.42 -14.92 10.51
N THR A 66 9.49 -15.70 10.71
CA THR A 66 10.18 -16.42 9.61
C THR A 66 9.91 -17.92 9.58
N ASN A 67 9.43 -18.52 10.68
CA ASN A 67 9.05 -19.93 10.76
C ASN A 67 7.77 -20.14 11.61
N PRO A 68 6.59 -20.40 10.99
CA PRO A 68 6.32 -20.22 9.56
C PRO A 68 6.38 -18.74 9.17
N TRP A 69 6.70 -18.45 7.90
CA TRP A 69 6.69 -17.10 7.34
C TRP A 69 5.33 -16.42 7.53
N ALA A 70 5.34 -15.23 8.12
CA ALA A 70 4.18 -14.36 8.26
C ALA A 70 4.58 -12.89 8.16
N ALA A 71 3.63 -12.05 7.73
CA ALA A 71 3.77 -10.60 7.66
C ALA A 71 2.56 -9.91 8.29
N LEU A 72 2.72 -8.67 8.74
CA LEU A 72 1.59 -7.85 9.16
C LEU A 72 0.83 -7.35 7.93
N GLY A 73 -0.48 -7.14 8.07
CA GLY A 73 -1.32 -6.67 6.97
C GLY A 73 -0.81 -5.37 6.32
N LYS A 74 -0.20 -4.46 7.09
CA LYS A 74 0.43 -3.24 6.56
C LYS A 74 1.59 -3.53 5.60
N ASP A 75 2.40 -4.54 5.91
CA ASP A 75 3.57 -4.91 5.10
C ASP A 75 3.12 -5.60 3.80
N VAL A 76 2.03 -6.37 3.87
CA VAL A 76 1.37 -6.95 2.69
C VAL A 76 0.77 -5.85 1.81
N LYS A 77 0.02 -4.90 2.37
CA LYS A 77 -0.52 -3.74 1.63
C LYS A 77 0.56 -2.94 0.94
N ASN A 78 1.68 -2.68 1.61
CA ASN A 78 2.80 -1.97 1.00
C ASN A 78 3.34 -2.73 -0.23
N LYS A 79 3.50 -4.05 -0.14
CA LYS A 79 3.89 -4.88 -1.29
C LYS A 79 2.89 -4.81 -2.45
N LEU A 80 1.59 -4.87 -2.15
CA LEU A 80 0.52 -4.80 -3.14
C LEU A 80 0.46 -3.42 -3.81
N TYR A 81 0.66 -2.37 -3.02
CA TYR A 81 0.77 -1.00 -3.50
C TYR A 81 1.96 -0.84 -4.44
N ILE A 82 3.13 -1.40 -4.13
CA ILE A 82 4.29 -1.38 -5.03
C ILE A 82 3.97 -2.03 -6.38
N ASP A 83 3.24 -3.16 -6.39
CA ASP A 83 2.82 -3.81 -7.64
C ASP A 83 1.77 -2.99 -8.41
N HIS A 84 0.91 -2.27 -7.70
CA HIS A 84 -0.13 -1.42 -8.29
C HIS A 84 0.37 -0.03 -8.69
N TYR A 85 1.47 0.45 -8.11
CA TYR A 85 1.98 1.80 -8.32
C TYR A 85 2.14 2.19 -9.80
N PRO A 86 2.64 1.32 -10.71
CA PRO A 86 2.77 1.67 -12.13
C PRO A 86 1.47 2.10 -12.80
N TYR A 87 0.32 1.62 -12.32
CA TYR A 87 -1.01 1.91 -12.88
C TYR A 87 -1.64 3.20 -12.31
N VAL A 88 -1.15 3.66 -11.16
CA VAL A 88 -1.71 4.82 -10.44
C VAL A 88 -0.74 5.99 -10.34
N LYS A 89 0.53 5.81 -10.71
CA LYS A 89 1.61 6.82 -10.58
C LYS A 89 1.26 8.19 -11.15
N ASP A 90 0.56 8.25 -12.28
CA ASP A 90 0.25 9.53 -12.94
C ASP A 90 -0.88 10.26 -12.22
N LYS A 91 -1.86 9.52 -11.67
CA LYS A 91 -2.88 10.07 -10.78
C LYS A 91 -2.26 10.57 -9.46
N ILE A 92 -1.29 9.84 -8.92
CA ILE A 92 -0.59 10.23 -7.69
C ILE A 92 0.20 11.53 -7.88
N LYS A 93 0.91 11.70 -9.00
CA LYS A 93 1.62 12.95 -9.31
C LYS A 93 0.68 14.16 -9.33
N VAL A 94 -0.55 13.99 -9.84
CA VAL A 94 -1.56 15.05 -9.81
C VAL A 94 -1.93 15.38 -8.36
N LEU A 95 -2.15 14.38 -7.50
CA LEU A 95 -2.42 14.59 -6.07
C LEU A 95 -1.28 15.32 -5.35
N GLU A 96 -0.03 14.91 -5.59
CA GLU A 96 1.16 15.56 -5.02
C GLU A 96 1.23 17.05 -5.44
N SER A 97 0.91 17.35 -6.70
CA SER A 97 0.87 18.74 -7.19
C SER A 97 -0.26 19.57 -6.57
N LEU A 98 -1.40 18.95 -6.27
CA LEU A 98 -2.54 19.61 -5.61
C LEU A 98 -2.21 19.93 -4.15
N ASP A 99 -1.55 19.01 -3.44
CA ASP A 99 -1.11 19.22 -2.06
C ASP A 99 -0.10 20.37 -1.97
N GLN A 100 0.88 20.42 -2.87
CA GLN A 100 1.84 21.53 -2.95
C GLN A 100 1.17 22.89 -3.19
N LYS A 101 0.19 22.94 -4.11
CA LYS A 101 -0.57 24.17 -4.36
C LYS A 101 -1.38 24.62 -3.15
N ARG A 102 -2.00 23.67 -2.43
CA ARG A 102 -2.75 23.95 -1.20
C ARG A 102 -1.85 24.50 -0.10
N ILE A 103 -0.65 23.93 0.06
CA ILE A 103 0.37 24.44 1.00
C ILE A 103 0.80 25.86 0.63
N GLN A 104 1.09 26.13 -0.66
CA GLN A 104 1.46 27.47 -1.12
C GLN A 104 0.35 28.51 -0.90
N GLN A 105 -0.92 28.14 -1.11
CA GLN A 105 -2.05 29.03 -0.85
C GLN A 105 -2.15 29.41 0.63
N ILE A 106 -1.95 28.48 1.55
CA ILE A 106 -1.95 28.75 2.99
C ILE A 106 -0.81 29.70 3.36
N LEU A 107 0.40 29.45 2.85
CA LEU A 107 1.59 30.27 3.14
C LEU A 107 1.52 31.69 2.56
N ASN A 108 0.78 31.90 1.46
CA ASN A 108 0.61 33.22 0.83
C ASN A 108 -0.61 34.00 1.38
N MET A 109 -1.37 33.40 2.31
CA MET A 109 -2.49 34.05 3.00
C MET A 109 -2.08 34.61 4.38
N GLU A 110 -0.82 34.43 4.77
CA GLU A 110 -0.15 35.11 5.89
C GLU A 110 0.62 36.35 5.40
#